data_AF-A0A1A2N842-F1
#
_entry.id   AF-A0A1A2N842-F1
#
_cell.length_a   1.000
_cell.length_b   1.000
_cell.length_c   1.000
_cell.angle_alpha   90.00
_cell.angle_beta   90.00
_cell.angle_gamma   90.00
#
_symmetry.space_group_name_H-M   'P 1'
#
loop_
_entity.id
_entity.type
_entity.pdbx_description
1 polymer ?
#
loop_
_entity_poly.entity_id
_entity_poly.type
_entity_poly.pdbx_seq_one_letter_code
_entity_poly.pdbx_strand_id
1 'polypeptide(L)' 'MGFEWSDRDEWLHRRFGNLVRLVFAFVPRRYRKHPRARAGLDRASGRIPADAPLPQTPARNLPPAAERGDPKHYCPVS' A
#
# COMPACT_ATOMS: atom_id res chain seq x y z
N MET A 1 -25.87 16.57 -0.30
CA MET A 1 -25.34 15.29 -0.83
C MET A 1 -26.37 14.22 -0.52
N GLY A 2 -27.22 13.85 -1.49
CA GLY A 2 -28.41 13.03 -1.28
C GLY A 2 -28.19 11.52 -1.31
N PHE A 3 -27.12 11.04 -0.67
CA PHE A 3 -26.91 9.60 -0.47
C PHE A 3 -27.45 9.21 0.90
N GLU A 4 -28.42 8.30 0.92
CA GLU A 4 -28.91 7.69 2.16
C GLU A 4 -28.27 6.31 2.32
N TRP A 5 -27.93 5.96 3.56
CA TRP A 5 -27.35 4.66 3.91
C TRP A 5 -28.41 3.83 4.60
N SER A 6 -28.91 2.81 3.93
CA SER A 6 -29.95 1.93 4.47
C SER A 6 -29.37 0.78 5.28
N ASP A 7 -30.19 0.15 6.11
CA ASP A 7 -29.82 -1.09 6.82
C ASP A 7 -29.38 -2.21 5.85
N ARG A 8 -29.96 -2.23 4.64
CA ARG A 8 -29.58 -3.17 3.60
C ARG A 8 -28.16 -2.89 3.09
N ASP A 9 -27.80 -1.63 2.89
CA ASP A 9 -26.45 -1.23 2.49
C ASP A 9 -25.43 -1.63 3.54
N GLU A 10 -25.76 -1.44 4.81
CA GLU A 10 -24.92 -1.90 5.90
C GLU A 10 -24.71 -3.42 5.90
N TRP A 11 -25.79 -4.18 5.75
CA TRP A 11 -25.71 -5.64 5.69
C TRP A 11 -24.85 -6.11 4.50
N LEU A 12 -25.07 -5.54 3.32
CA LEU A 12 -24.30 -5.85 2.12
C LEU A 12 -22.81 -5.50 2.30
N HIS A 13 -22.53 -4.33 2.86
CA HIS A 13 -21.17 -3.88 3.12
C HIS A 13 -20.42 -4.82 4.07
N ARG A 14 -21.08 -5.26 5.16
CA ARG A 14 -20.50 -6.23 6.10
C ARG A 14 -20.24 -7.59 5.44
N ARG A 15 -21.14 -8.07 4.58
CA ARG A 15 -20.96 -9.34 3.85
C ARG A 15 -19.83 -9.24 2.83
N PHE A 16 -19.76 -8.14 2.10
CA PHE A 16 -18.68 -7.85 1.17
C PHE A 16 -17.32 -7.81 1.89
N GLY A 17 -17.22 -7.10 3.02
CA GLY A 17 -15.99 -7.07 3.83
C GLY A 17 -15.54 -8.46 4.29
N ASN A 18 -16.49 -9.32 4.68
CA ASN A 18 -16.19 -10.71 5.03
C ASN A 18 -15.68 -11.53 3.85
N LEU A 19 -16.29 -11.37 2.67
CA LEU A 19 -15.84 -12.02 1.45
C LEU A 19 -14.42 -11.57 1.09
N VAL A 20 -14.16 -10.25 1.09
CA VAL A 20 -12.83 -9.68 0.84
C VAL A 20 -11.80 -10.25 1.82
N ARG A 21 -12.14 -10.34 3.12
CA ARG A 21 -11.28 -10.95 4.14
C ARG A 21 -10.93 -12.41 3.82
N LEU A 22 -11.92 -13.21 3.42
CA LEU A 22 -11.71 -14.61 3.06
C LEU A 22 -10.82 -14.75 1.83
N VAL A 23 -11.08 -13.97 0.78
CA VAL A 23 -10.24 -13.94 -0.43
C VAL A 23 -8.81 -13.53 -0.08
N PHE A 24 -8.64 -12.50 0.76
CA PHE A 24 -7.32 -12.01 1.15
C PHE A 24 -6.53 -13.02 2.01
N ALA A 25 -7.20 -13.99 2.65
CA ALA A 25 -6.54 -15.07 3.37
C ALA A 25 -5.72 -15.99 2.45
N PHE A 26 -6.07 -16.08 1.17
CA PHE A 26 -5.32 -16.85 0.16
C PHE A 26 -4.08 -16.12 -0.37
N VAL A 27 -3.98 -14.80 -0.17
CA VAL A 27 -2.77 -14.06 -0.54
C VAL A 27 -1.61 -14.54 0.35
N PRO A 28 -0.42 -14.90 -0.18
CA PRO A 28 0.67 -15.35 0.66
C PRO A 28 1.09 -14.27 1.66
N ARG A 29 1.40 -14.67 2.91
CA ARG A 29 1.71 -13.73 4.03
C ARG A 29 2.75 -12.67 3.67
N ARG A 30 3.71 -13.03 2.82
CA ARG A 30 4.76 -12.12 2.32
C ARG A 30 4.21 -10.98 1.45
N TYR A 31 3.19 -11.23 0.62
CA TYR A 31 2.61 -10.24 -0.29
C TYR A 31 1.55 -9.35 0.36
N ARG A 32 1.04 -9.72 1.53
CA ARG A 32 0.14 -8.86 2.33
C ARG A 32 0.86 -7.66 2.94
N LYS A 33 2.21 -7.64 2.92
CA LYS A 33 3.02 -6.58 3.50
C LYS A 33 3.36 -5.51 2.45
N HIS A 34 3.33 -4.25 2.86
CA HIS A 34 3.84 -3.14 2.06
C HIS A 34 5.31 -3.42 1.62
N PRO A 35 5.75 -3.03 0.41
CA PRO A 35 7.08 -3.34 -0.11
C PRO A 35 8.24 -3.05 0.86
N ARG A 36 8.17 -1.93 1.60
CA ARG A 36 9.18 -1.59 2.61
C ARG A 36 9.23 -2.58 3.79
N ALA A 37 8.07 -2.94 4.35
CA ALA A 37 7.98 -3.91 5.45
C ALA A 37 8.39 -5.32 4.99
N ARG A 38 8.01 -5.68 3.75
CA ARG A 38 8.44 -6.93 3.12
C ARG A 38 9.96 -6.99 2.96
N ALA A 39 10.58 -5.93 2.47
CA ALA A 39 12.04 -5.86 2.33
C ALA A 39 12.76 -6.00 3.68
N GLY A 40 12.23 -5.42 4.75
CA GLY A 40 12.76 -5.63 6.11
C GLY A 40 12.73 -7.11 6.53
N LEU A 41 11.58 -7.78 6.33
CA LEU A 41 11.45 -9.21 6.61
C LEU A 41 12.39 -10.07 5.74
N ASP A 42 12.51 -9.74 4.45
CA ASP A 42 13.37 -10.47 3.52
C ASP A 42 14.85 -10.37 3.94
N ARG A 43 15.31 -9.21 4.46
CA ARG A 43 16.66 -9.08 5.04
C ARG A 43 16.82 -9.94 6.29
N ALA A 44 15.89 -9.82 7.24
CA ALA A 44 15.96 -10.54 8.51
C ALA A 44 15.92 -12.07 8.33
N SER A 45 15.27 -12.55 7.25
CA SER A 45 15.20 -13.98 6.90
C SER A 45 16.29 -14.44 5.94
N GLY A 46 17.20 -13.55 5.52
CA GLY A 46 18.31 -13.89 4.61
C GLY A 46 17.91 -14.11 3.14
N ARG A 47 16.69 -13.73 2.75
CA ARG A 47 16.23 -13.81 1.34
C ARG A 47 16.93 -12.78 0.45
N ILE A 48 17.33 -11.64 1.03
CA ILE A 48 18.16 -10.62 0.37
C ILE A 48 19.29 -10.18 1.31
N PRO A 49 20.40 -9.63 0.77
CA PRO A 49 21.50 -9.12 1.59
C PRO A 49 21.04 -8.06 2.60
N ALA A 50 21.67 -8.01 3.78
CA ALA A 50 21.34 -7.05 4.84
C ALA A 50 21.58 -5.60 4.40
N ASP A 51 22.54 -5.37 3.52
CA ASP A 51 22.92 -4.10 2.92
C ASP A 51 22.19 -3.80 1.59
N ALA A 52 21.25 -4.67 1.17
CA ALA A 52 20.49 -4.44 -0.04
C ALA A 52 19.81 -3.05 -0.01
N PRO A 53 19.81 -2.28 -1.12
CA PRO A 53 19.21 -0.95 -1.16
C PRO A 53 17.74 -0.94 -0.72
N LEU A 54 17.31 0.17 -0.10
CA LEU A 54 15.91 0.34 0.27
C LEU A 54 15.02 0.47 -0.96
N PRO A 55 13.80 -0.14 -0.97
CA PRO A 55 12.85 0.08 -2.03
C PRO A 55 12.47 1.56 -2.17
N GLN A 56 12.80 2.15 -3.31
CA GLN A 56 12.43 3.51 -3.67
C GLN A 56 11.13 3.56 -4.49
N THR A 57 10.47 4.72 -4.49
CA THR A 57 9.30 4.96 -5.32
C THR A 57 9.67 4.82 -6.79
N PRO A 58 8.93 4.01 -7.58
CA PRO A 58 9.23 3.84 -9.00
C PRO A 58 8.93 5.12 -9.79
N ALA A 59 9.62 5.30 -10.92
CA ALA A 59 9.51 6.51 -11.73
C ALA A 59 8.07 6.87 -12.15
N ARG A 60 7.21 5.87 -12.39
CA ARG A 60 5.80 6.07 -12.78
C ARG A 60 4.92 6.70 -11.69
N ASN A 61 5.35 6.62 -10.42
CA ASN A 61 4.65 7.22 -9.29
C ASN A 61 5.25 8.58 -8.91
N LEU A 62 6.32 9.01 -9.57
CA LEU A 62 6.90 10.34 -9.37
C LEU A 62 6.04 11.38 -10.10
N PRO A 63 6.08 12.65 -9.65
CA PRO A 63 5.48 13.74 -10.39
C PRO A 63 5.96 13.79 -11.85
N PRO A 64 5.14 14.36 -12.76
CA PRO A 64 5.59 14.72 -14.10
C PRO A 64 6.94 15.42 -14.04
N ALA A 65 7.84 15.16 -15.00
CA ALA A 65 9.20 15.68 -14.95
C ALA A 65 9.26 17.20 -14.77
N ALA A 66 8.35 17.92 -15.42
CA ALA A 66 8.22 19.38 -15.34
C ALA A 66 7.81 19.91 -13.95
N GLU A 67 7.25 19.05 -13.09
CA GLU A 67 6.78 19.42 -11.74
C GLU A 67 7.67 18.86 -10.62
N ARG A 68 8.78 18.20 -10.96
CA ARG A 68 9.71 17.69 -9.95
C ARG A 68 10.46 18.86 -9.32
N GLY A 69 10.57 18.84 -8.00
CA GLY A 69 11.08 19.95 -7.20
C GLY A 69 10.02 20.95 -6.73
N ASP A 70 8.76 20.84 -7.19
CA ASP A 70 7.65 21.65 -6.66
C ASP A 70 7.36 21.23 -5.19
N PRO A 71 7.40 22.17 -4.23
CA PRO A 71 7.19 21.86 -2.81
C PRO A 71 5.82 21.26 -2.50
N LYS A 72 4.83 21.30 -3.41
CA LYS A 72 3.56 20.58 -3.21
C LYS A 72 3.74 19.05 -3.24
N HIS A 73 4.79 18.55 -3.90
CA HIS A 73 5.08 17.12 -4.06
C HIS A 73 6.16 16.61 -3.09
N TYR A 74 6.87 17.51 -2.40
CA TYR A 74 7.99 17.18 -1.53
C TYR A 74 7.87 17.95 -0.21
N CYS A 75 8.17 17.30 0.92
CA CYS A 75 8.32 18.06 2.16
C CYS A 75 9.44 19.09 1.97
N PRO A 76 9.19 20.39 2.18
CA PRO A 76 10.27 21.35 2.21
C PRO A 76 11.21 20.95 3.35
N VAL A 77 12.49 20.73 3.01
CA VAL A 77 13.54 20.63 4.01
C VAL A 77 13.82 22.05 4.49
N SER A 78 13.35 22.35 5.70
CA SER A 78 13.69 23.58 6.43
C SER A 78 15.16 23.58 6.83
#